data_AF-A0A8H7VW44-F1
#
_entry.id   AF-A0A8H7VW44-F1
#
_cell.length_a   1.000
_cell.length_b   1.000
_cell.length_c   1.000
_cell.angle_alpha   90.00
_cell.angle_beta   90.00
_cell.angle_gamma   90.00
#
_symmetry.space_group_name_H-M   'P 1'
#
loop_
_entity.id
_entity.type
_entity.pdbx_description
1 polymer ?
#
loop_
_entity_poly.entity_id
_entity_poly.type
_entity_poly.pdbx_seq_one_letter_code
_entity_poly.pdbx_strand_id
1 'polypeptide(L)'
;GGFFIFSDISIRLEGYYRLKFTLYEIEGPFVNRMCSIVSNIFQVYSPKSFPGMSESTFLTRSFSDQGVRIRIRKEPRSSSSNLR
;
A
#
# COMPACT_ATOMS: atom_id res chain seq x y z
N GLY A 1 6.15 1.79 18.15
CA GLY A 1 7.07 1.87 16.99
C GLY A 1 6.72 3.09 16.15
N GLY A 2 7.66 3.61 15.36
CA GLY A 2 7.39 4.68 14.39
C GLY A 2 7.16 4.09 13.00
N PHE A 3 6.11 4.52 12.31
CA PHE A 3 5.75 4.00 11.00
C PHE A 3 5.38 5.15 10.05
N PHE A 4 5.77 5.01 8.78
CA PHE A 4 5.34 5.86 7.68
C PHE A 4 4.45 5.03 6.77
N ILE A 5 3.18 5.41 6.63
CA ILE A 5 2.17 4.64 5.90
C ILE A 5 1.76 5.43 4.66
N PHE A 6 1.84 4.78 3.50
CA PHE A 6 1.50 5.38 2.21
C PHE A 6 0.31 4.63 1.59
N SER A 7 -0.90 4.97 2.05
CA SER A 7 -2.13 4.31 1.59
C SER A 7 -2.72 4.87 0.30
N ASP A 8 -2.21 6.01 -0.15
CA ASP A 8 -2.67 6.71 -1.34
C ASP A 8 -1.49 7.00 -2.27
N ILE A 9 -1.13 5.98 -3.05
CA ILE A 9 -0.14 6.06 -4.12
C ILE A 9 -0.80 5.52 -5.39
N SER A 10 -0.62 6.21 -6.50
CA SER A 10 -1.05 5.75 -7.82
C SER A 10 0.07 5.91 -8.85
N ILE A 11 0.13 4.96 -9.78
CA ILE A 11 1.01 4.99 -10.95
C ILE A 11 0.11 4.90 -12.17
N ARG A 12 0.33 5.78 -13.15
CA ARG A 12 -0.55 5.93 -14.32
C ARG A 12 -0.17 5.05 -15.50
N LEU A 13 1.08 4.61 -15.55
CA LEU A 13 1.63 3.84 -16.65
C LEU A 13 1.82 2.39 -16.21
N GLU A 14 1.48 1.47 -17.09
CA GLU A 14 1.71 0.05 -16.87
C GLU A 14 3.21 -0.29 -16.89
N GLY A 15 3.60 -1.33 -16.15
CA GLY A 15 4.99 -1.76 -16.08
C GLY A 15 5.38 -2.36 -14.74
N TYR A 16 6.67 -2.60 -14.57
CA TYR A 16 7.26 -3.11 -13.32
C TYR A 16 8.03 -1.99 -12.63
N TYR A 17 7.66 -1.72 -11.37
CA TYR A 17 8.19 -0.59 -10.61
C TYR A 17 8.71 -1.02 -9.25
N ARG A 18 9.50 -0.14 -8.65
CA ARG A 18 9.91 -0.18 -7.25
C ARG A 18 9.69 1.21 -6.65
N LEU A 19 9.29 1.28 -5.39
CA LEU A 19 9.23 2.53 -4.65
C LEU A 19 10.53 2.73 -3.88
N LYS A 20 11.13 3.91 -3.99
CA LYS A 20 12.26 4.33 -3.13
C LYS A 20 11.72 5.25 -2.04
N PHE A 21 11.78 4.79 -0.81
CA PHE A 21 11.43 5.59 0.37
C PHE A 21 12.70 6.27 0.86
N THR A 22 12.66 7.59 1.02
CA THR A 22 13.80 8.37 1.52
C THR A 22 13.35 9.14 2.74
N LEU A 23 14.03 8.92 3.87
CA LEU A 23 13.74 9.60 5.13
C LEU A 23 14.53 10.92 5.18
N TYR A 24 13.83 11.98 5.57
CA TYR A 24 14.41 13.30 5.79
C TYR A 24 14.10 13.76 7.20
N GLU A 25 15.08 14.44 7.80
CA GLU A 25 14.95 15.16 9.06
C GLU A 25 14.89 16.66 8.77
N ILE A 26 13.98 17.37 9.43
CA ILE A 26 13.78 18.81 9.26
C ILE A 26 14.26 19.50 10.54
N GLU A 27 15.29 20.33 10.42
CA GLU A 27 15.89 21.09 11.52
C GLU A 27 15.92 22.58 11.17
N GLY A 28 14.92 23.33 11.64
CA GLY A 28 14.76 24.74 11.29
C GLY A 28 14.62 24.93 9.77
N PRO A 29 15.51 25.70 9.11
CA PRO A 29 15.47 25.87 7.65
C PRO A 29 16.13 24.72 6.87
N PHE A 30 16.77 23.77 7.55
CA PHE A 30 17.54 22.70 6.90
C PHE A 30 16.71 21.42 6.77
N VAL A 31 16.94 20.70 5.66
CA VAL A 31 16.34 19.39 5.39
C VAL A 31 17.45 18.39 5.08
N ASN A 32 17.70 17.48 6.03
CA ASN A 32 18.81 16.54 5.97
C ASN A 32 18.31 15.16 5.53
N ARG A 33 18.90 14.61 4.46
CA ARG A 33 18.58 13.25 4.00
C ARG A 33 19.25 12.23 4.91
N MET A 34 18.47 11.42 5.61
CA MET A 34 18.97 10.42 6.56
C MET A 34 19.34 9.11 5.85
N CYS A 35 18.36 8.44 5.28
CA CYS A 35 18.54 7.13 4.68
C CYS A 35 17.52 6.88 3.57
N SER A 36 17.70 5.79 2.82
CA SER A 36 16.70 5.36 1.84
C SER A 36 16.65 3.84 1.73
N ILE A 37 15.48 3.31 1.42
CA ILE A 37 15.24 1.90 1.14
C ILE A 37 14.38 1.75 -0.12
N VAL A 38 14.53 0.64 -0.82
CA VAL A 38 13.79 0.34 -2.05
C VAL A 38 12.90 -0.88 -1.83
N SER A 39 11.63 -0.79 -2.23
CA SER A 39 10.67 -1.90 -2.15
C SER A 39 11.08 -3.08 -3.04
N ASN A 40 10.37 -4.19 -2.89
CA ASN A 40 10.34 -5.24 -3.92
C ASN A 40 9.71 -4.71 -5.22
N ILE A 41 9.95 -5.40 -6.32
CA ILE A 41 9.31 -5.12 -7.61
C ILE A 41 7.83 -5.45 -7.49
N PHE A 42 6.98 -4.60 -8.06
CA PHE A 42 5.55 -4.85 -8.24
C PHE A 42 5.11 -4.45 -9.64
N GLN A 43 4.01 -5.05 -10.10
CA GLN A 43 3.46 -4.81 -11.42
C GLN A 43 2.29 -3.82 -11.34
N VAL A 44 2.30 -2.83 -12.22
CA VAL A 44 1.16 -1.96 -12.52
C VAL A 44 0.49 -2.52 -13.77
N TYR A 45 -0.75 -2.95 -13.61
CA TYR A 45 -1.53 -3.60 -14.66
C TYR A 45 -2.32 -2.58 -15.47
N SER A 46 -2.58 -2.92 -16.74
CA SER A 46 -3.65 -2.30 -17.52
C SER A 46 -5.01 -2.57 -16.85
N PRO A 47 -6.06 -1.77 -17.16
CA PRO A 47 -7.41 -2.06 -16.68
C PRO A 47 -7.93 -3.45 -17.05
N LYS A 48 -7.49 -4.03 -18.18
CA LYS A 48 -7.94 -5.34 -18.67
C LYS A 48 -7.25 -6.51 -17.98
N SER A 49 -5.99 -6.34 -17.56
CA SER A 49 -5.19 -7.39 -16.94
C SER A 49 -5.14 -7.29 -15.41
N PHE A 50 -5.82 -6.30 -14.82
CA PHE A 50 -5.80 -6.06 -13.39
C PHE A 50 -6.51 -7.21 -12.64
N PRO A 51 -5.82 -7.93 -11.74
CA PRO A 51 -6.39 -9.09 -11.03
C PRO A 51 -7.38 -8.72 -9.93
N GLY A 52 -7.65 -7.43 -9.72
CA GLY A 52 -8.41 -6.93 -8.58
C GLY A 52 -7.52 -6.56 -7.40
N MET A 53 -8.12 -5.94 -6.40
CA MET A 53 -7.43 -5.57 -5.16
C MET A 53 -7.40 -6.76 -4.20
N SER A 54 -6.23 -7.05 -3.61
CA SER A 54 -6.14 -7.97 -2.49
C SER A 54 -6.95 -7.50 -1.28
N GLU A 55 -7.32 -8.43 -0.40
CA GLU A 55 -7.83 -8.09 0.92
C GLU A 55 -6.77 -7.33 1.75
N SER A 56 -7.22 -6.58 2.75
CA SER A 56 -6.30 -5.92 3.67
C SER A 56 -5.54 -6.95 4.49
N THR A 57 -4.22 -6.82 4.61
CA THR A 57 -3.42 -7.71 5.46
C THR A 57 -3.74 -7.49 6.95
N PHE A 58 -3.27 -8.40 7.82
CA PHE A 58 -3.35 -8.21 9.28
C PHE A 58 -2.76 -6.86 9.70
N LEU A 59 -1.56 -6.50 9.20
CA LEU A 59 -0.90 -5.24 9.55
C LEU A 59 -1.73 -4.01 9.11
N THR A 60 -2.33 -4.07 7.92
CA THR A 60 -3.23 -3.02 7.43
C THR A 60 -4.47 -2.87 8.33
N ARG A 61 -5.08 -3.98 8.78
CA ARG A 61 -6.23 -3.94 9.70
C ARG A 61 -5.82 -3.35 11.05
N SER A 62 -4.72 -3.83 11.64
CA SER A 62 -4.22 -3.33 12.92
C SER A 62 -3.89 -1.84 12.92
N PHE A 63 -3.37 -1.28 11.82
CA PHE A 63 -3.18 0.16 11.71
C PHE A 63 -4.49 0.94 11.61
N SER A 64 -5.49 0.41 10.90
CA SER A 64 -6.82 1.02 10.84
C SER A 64 -7.47 1.04 12.22
N ASP A 65 -7.36 -0.06 12.98
CA ASP A 65 -7.92 -0.16 14.34
C ASP A 65 -7.25 0.83 15.31
N GLN A 66 -6.00 1.22 15.04
CA GLN A 66 -5.25 2.26 15.76
C GLN A 66 -5.56 3.69 15.25
N GLY A 67 -6.51 3.86 14.33
CA GLY A 67 -6.97 5.17 13.85
C GLY A 67 -6.26 5.71 12.60
N VAL A 68 -5.37 4.93 11.97
CA VAL A 68 -4.78 5.33 10.67
C VAL A 68 -5.88 5.27 9.60
N ARG A 69 -6.07 6.37 8.86
CA ARG A 69 -7.11 6.48 7.82
C ARG A 69 -6.74 5.70 6.55
N ILE A 70 -6.95 4.39 6.57
CA ILE A 70 -6.69 3.48 5.44
C ILE A 70 -7.94 2.65 5.10
N ARG A 71 -8.16 2.41 3.81
CA ARG A 71 -9.33 1.65 3.34
C ARG A 71 -9.16 0.16 3.65
N ILE A 72 -10.06 -0.40 4.47
CA ILE A 72 -10.10 -1.84 4.74
C ILE A 72 -10.94 -2.57 3.70
N ARG A 73 -10.37 -3.63 3.12
CA ARG A 73 -11.02 -4.56 2.18
C ARG A 73 -11.10 -5.94 2.84
N LYS A 74 -12.28 -6.53 2.88
CA LYS A 74 -12.51 -7.91 3.33
C LYS A 74 -12.59 -8.84 2.12
N GLU A 75 -12.32 -10.13 2.31
CA GLU A 75 -12.58 -11.12 1.27
C GLU A 75 -14.01 -10.97 0.73
N PRO A 76 -14.22 -11.05 -0.59
CA PRO A 76 -15.57 -11.24 -1.10
C PRO A 76 -16.06 -12.58 -0.55
N ARG A 77 -17.14 -12.56 0.25
CA ARG A 77 -17.80 -13.81 0.68
C ARG A 77 -18.05 -14.61 -0.58
N SER A 78 -17.42 -15.78 -0.71
CA SER A 78 -17.88 -16.78 -1.66
C SER A 78 -19.34 -17.04 -1.30
N SER A 79 -20.25 -16.61 -2.16
CA SER A 79 -21.64 -17.03 -2.11
C SER A 79 -21.65 -18.52 -2.36
N SER A 80 -21.48 -19.30 -1.29
CA SER A 80 -21.86 -20.70 -1.22
C SER A 80 -23.39 -20.73 -1.27
N SER A 81 -23.96 -20.47 -2.46
CA SER A 81 -25.38 -20.54 -2.70
C SER A 81 -25.64 -21.49 -3.87
N ASN A 82 -26.10 -22.68 -3.46
CA ASN A 82 -26.95 -23.61 -4.20
C ASN A 82 -26.29 -24.55 -5.22
N LEU A 83 -25.77 -25.66 -4.69
CA LEU A 83 -26.01 -26.97 -5.30
C LEU A 83 -27.01 -27.73 -4.39
N ARG A 84 -28.30 -27.57 -4.70
CA ARG A 84 -29.38 -28.48 -4.33
C ARG A 84 -30.24 -28.67 -5.57
#